data_AF-A0A410DPR8-F1
#
_entry.id   AF-A0A410DPR8-F1
#
_cell.length_a   1.000
_cell.length_b   1.000
_cell.length_c   1.000
_cell.angle_alpha   90.00
_cell.angle_beta   90.00
_cell.angle_gamma   90.00
#
_symmetry.space_group_name_H-M   'P 1'
#
loop_
_entity.id
_entity.type
_entity.pdbx_description
1 polymer ?
#
loop_
_entity_poly.entity_id
_entity_poly.type
_entity_poly.pdbx_seq_one_letter_code
_entity_poly.pdbx_strand_id
1 'polypeptide(L)' 'MNETIELLVIHIDGQYGEAIYKAENELEAYRRFKSLKGRKKIVKAKVYYQNIMNTPFIKKYEVLETLA' A
#
# COMPACT_ATOMS: atom_id res chain seq x y z
N MET A 1 -17.49 -8.14 1.85
CA MET A 1 -16.07 -7.71 1.79
C MET A 1 -16.08 -6.28 1.32
N ASN A 2 -15.45 -5.37 2.06
CA ASN A 2 -15.37 -3.97 1.62
C ASN A 2 -14.13 -3.80 0.75
N GLU A 3 -14.33 -3.21 -0.42
CA GLU A 3 -13.27 -2.87 -1.36
C GLU A 3 -13.20 -1.36 -1.55
N THR A 4 -11.99 -0.84 -1.63
CA THR A 4 -11.73 0.58 -1.88
C THR A 4 -10.57 0.73 -2.87
N ILE A 5 -10.61 1.78 -3.70
CA ILE A 5 -9.47 2.14 -4.53
C ILE A 5 -8.60 3.07 -3.71
N GLU A 6 -7.35 2.67 -3.48
CA GLU A 6 -6.43 3.39 -2.62
C GLU A 6 -5.04 3.52 -3.25
N LEU A 7 -4.32 4.54 -2.80
CA LEU A 7 -2.93 4.76 -3.17
C LEU A 7 -2.03 4.11 -2.12
N LEU A 8 -1.18 3.19 -2.55
CA LEU A 8 -0.30 2.43 -1.68
C LEU A 8 1.16 2.66 -2.05
N VAL A 9 2.01 2.73 -1.04
CA VAL A 9 3.47 2.63 -1.17
C VAL A 9 3.87 1.25 -0.67
N ILE A 10 4.39 0.42 -1.56
CA ILE A 10 4.88 -0.92 -1.23
C ILE A 10 6.39 -0.85 -1.11
N HIS A 11 6.92 -1.28 0.03
CA HIS A 11 8.34 -1.38 0.31
C HIS A 11 8.70 -2.84 0.52
N ILE A 12 9.63 -3.35 -0.28
CA ILE A 12 10.14 -4.71 -0.13
C ILE A 12 11.41 -4.61 0.72
N ASP A 13 11.26 -4.86 2.00
CA ASP A 13 12.39 -4.98 2.92
C ASP A 13 12.88 -6.42 2.89
N GLY A 14 14.05 -6.64 2.29
CA GLY A 14 14.56 -7.96 1.93
C GLY A 14 14.66 -8.97 3.07
N GLN A 15 14.58 -8.54 4.34
CA GLN A 15 14.56 -9.43 5.51
C GLN A 15 13.16 -9.70 6.09
N TYR A 16 12.21 -8.77 5.95
CA TYR A 16 10.92 -8.81 6.65
C TYR A 16 9.70 -8.90 5.71
N GLY A 17 9.93 -8.92 4.40
CA GLY A 17 8.88 -9.05 3.39
C GLY A 17 8.41 -7.71 2.84
N GLU A 18 7.11 -7.60 2.55
CA GLU A 18 6.51 -6.40 1.97
C GLU A 18 5.79 -5.57 3.05
N ALA A 19 6.21 -4.33 3.22
CA ALA A 19 5.49 -3.33 4.00
C ALA A 19 4.60 -2.50 3.08
N ILE A 20 3.33 -2.36 3.47
CA ILE A 20 2.32 -1.62 2.70
C ILE A 20 1.91 -0.40 3.50
N TYR A 21 2.07 0.78 2.90
CA TYR A 21 1.65 2.05 3.48
C TYR A 21 0.52 2.64 2.64
N LYS A 22 -0.61 2.95 3.26
CA LYS A 22 -1.67 3.74 2.65
C LYS A 22 -1.25 5.21 2.62
N ALA A 23 -1.54 5.91 1.52
CA ALA A 23 -1.39 7.35 1.38
C ALA A 23 -2.74 7.98 1.01
N GLU A 24 -3.04 9.16 1.55
CA GLU A 24 -4.29 9.88 1.26
C GLU A 24 -4.23 10.61 -0.09
N ASN A 25 -3.02 10.96 -0.54
CA ASN A 25 -2.77 11.66 -1.79
C ASN A 25 -1.37 11.35 -2.36
N GLU A 26 -1.14 11.75 -3.60
CA GLU A 26 0.12 11.51 -4.33
C GLU A 26 1.33 12.16 -3.67
N LEU A 27 1.17 13.36 -3.10
CA LEU A 27 2.27 14.07 -2.45
C LEU A 27 2.75 13.31 -1.20
N GLU A 28 1.83 12.81 -0.39
CA GLU A 28 2.14 11.97 0.76
C GLU A 28 2.82 10.65 0.34
N ALA A 29 2.27 9.98 -0.67
CA ALA A 29 2.85 8.76 -1.23
C ALA A 29 4.29 9.01 -1.71
N TYR A 30 4.53 10.11 -2.40
CA TYR A 30 5.85 10.48 -2.89
C TYR A 30 6.83 10.78 -1.76
N ARG A 31 6.41 11.50 -0.72
CA ARG A 31 7.23 11.77 0.47
C ARG A 31 7.65 10.46 1.15
N ARG A 32 6.71 9.53 1.33
CA ARG A 32 6.99 8.20 1.91
C ARG A 32 7.89 7.38 1.00
N PHE A 33 7.61 7.35 -0.31
CA PHE A 33 8.47 6.69 -1.28
C PHE A 33 9.90 7.22 -1.21
N LYS A 34 10.10 8.54 -1.11
CA LYS A 34 11.45 9.12 -1.00
C LYS A 34 12.16 8.79 0.30
N SER A 35 11.45 8.66 1.42
CA SER A 35 12.07 8.35 2.72
C SER A 35 12.52 6.90 2.86
N LEU A 36 11.90 5.97 2.15
CA LEU A 36 12.25 4.56 2.15
C LEU A 36 13.53 4.30 1.33
N LYS A 37 14.32 3.29 1.68
CA LYS A 37 15.47 2.83 0.87
C LYS A 37 15.13 1.49 0.21
N GLY A 38 15.97 1.00 -0.69
CA GLY A 38 15.75 -0.31 -1.31
C GLY A 38 14.63 -0.34 -2.36
N ARG A 39 14.03 -1.52 -2.54
CA ARG A 39 12.99 -1.76 -3.56
C ARG A 39 11.64 -1.26 -3.03
N LYS A 40 11.06 -0.34 -3.77
CA LYS A 40 9.82 0.34 -3.40
C LYS A 40 9.09 0.75 -4.66
N LYS A 41 7.76 0.81 -4.57
CA LYS A 41 6.89 1.24 -5.66
C LYS A 41 5.67 1.96 -5.12
N ILE A 42 5.14 2.89 -5.89
CA ILE A 42 3.85 3.52 -5.64
C ILE A 42 2.85 2.86 -6.59
N VAL A 43 1.74 2.37 -6.04
CA VAL A 43 0.69 1.72 -6.81
C VAL A 43 -0.67 2.30 -6.47
N LYS A 44 -1.53 2.41 -7.48
CA LYS A 44 -2.96 2.53 -7.28
C LYS A 44 -3.53 1.11 -7.27
N ALA A 45 -4.16 0.74 -6.18
CA ALA A 45 -4.62 -0.63 -5.98
C ALA A 45 -6.05 -0.67 -5.48
N LYS A 46 -6.75 -1.74 -5.85
CA LYS A 46 -8.02 -2.13 -5.26
C LYS A 46 -7.72 -2.93 -3.99
N VAL A 47 -8.09 -2.40 -2.83
CA VAL A 47 -7.75 -2.96 -1.52
C VAL A 47 -8.97 -3.62 -0.92
N TYR A 48 -8.82 -4.88 -0.53
CA TYR A 48 -9.86 -5.69 0.07
C TYR A 48 -9.61 -5.81 1.56
N TYR A 49 -10.51 -5.24 2.35
CA TYR A 49 -10.42 -5.26 3.80
C TYR A 49 -11.22 -6.41 4.39
N GLN A 50 -10.67 -7.01 5.45
CA GLN A 50 -11.36 -7.94 6.33
C GLN A 50 -11.31 -7.38 7.75
N ASN A 51 -12.47 -7.25 8.37
CA ASN A 51 -12.54 -6.86 9.78
C ASN A 51 -12.24 -8.08 10.64
N ILE A 52 -11.22 -7.97 11.51
CA ILE A 52 -10.90 -8.95 12.54
C ILE A 52 -10.99 -8.20 13.87
N MET A 53 -11.87 -8.65 14.77
CA MET A 53 -12.10 -8.00 16.07
C MET A 53 -12.38 -6.48 15.94
N ASN A 54 -13.27 -6.08 15.03
CA ASN A 54 -13.62 -4.69 14.71
C ASN A 54 -12.47 -3.81 14.18
N THR A 55 -11.32 -4.39 13.84
CA THR A 55 -10.20 -3.68 13.22
C THR A 55 -10.09 -4.09 11.74
N PRO A 56 -10.06 -3.15 10.79
CA PRO A 56 -9.92 -3.46 9.37
C PRO A 56 -8.47 -3.83 9.04
N PHE A 57 -8.26 -5.05 8.54
CA PHE A 57 -6.97 -5.50 8.02
C PHE A 57 -7.02 -5.61 6.50
N ILE A 58 -5.92 -5.25 5.84
CA ILE A 58 -5.74 -5.52 4.42
C ILE A 58 -5.59 -7.03 4.25
N LYS A 59 -6.57 -7.66 3.60
CA LYS A 59 -6.54 -9.09 3.28
C LYS A 59 -5.82 -9.34 1.95
N LYS A 60 -6.12 -8.50 0.97
CA LYS A 60 -5.63 -8.60 -0.40
C LYS A 60 -5.62 -7.21 -1.02
N TYR A 61 -4.73 -6.98 -1.97
CA TYR A 61 -4.81 -5.85 -2.88
C TYR A 61 -4.56 -6.33 -4.31
N GLU A 62 -5.12 -5.62 -5.27
CA GLU A 62 -4.92 -5.84 -6.70
C GLU A 62 -4.38 -4.55 -7.30
N VAL A 63 -3.17 -4.61 -7.86
CA VAL A 63 -2.53 -3.45 -8.49
C VAL A 63 -3.30 -3.13 -9.77
N LEU A 64 -3.86 -1.92 -9.83
CA LEU A 64 -4.50 -1.38 -11.03
C LEU A 64 -3.48 -0.66 -11.90
N GLU A 65 -2.60 0.12 -11.26
CA GLU A 65 -1.59 0.94 -11.94
C GLU A 65 -0.35 1.11 -11.06
N THR A 66 0.84 1.13 -11.68
CA THR A 66 2.11 1.45 -11.01
C THR A 66 2.54 2.84 -11.45
N LEU A 67 2.75 3.74 -10.49
CA LEU A 67 3.05 5.14 -10.74
C LEU A 67 4.56 5.45 -10.67
N ALA A 68 5.31 4.71 -9.85
CA ALA A 68 6.77 4.87 -9.67
C ALA A 68 7.39 3.64 -9.00
#